data_AF-A7I8J0-F1
#
_entry.id   AF-A7I8J0-F1
#
_cell.length_a   1.000
_cell.length_b   1.000
_cell.length_c   1.000
_cell.angle_alpha   90.00
_cell.angle_beta   90.00
_cell.angle_gamma   90.00
#
_symmetry.space_group_name_H-M   'P 1'
#
loop_
_entity.id
_entity.type
_entity.pdbx_description
1 polymer ?
#
loop_
_entity_poly.entity_id
_entity_poly.type
_entity_poly.pdbx_seq_one_letter_code
_entity_poly.pdbx_strand_id
1 'polypeptide(L)'
;MEEKTQELLKKFEQDYEVYVSATDKQTYWIIYARIPKGKAQGVHNLHTARKYISGPNQEGNVLILPDPDNSDAYLAESWGTMETIDDFIKKSLPHILADKEASDQNEGTCGASCS
;
A
#
# COMPACT_ATOMS: atom_id res chain seq x y z
N MET A 1 -0.54 13.37 13.05
CA MET A 1 0.10 13.44 11.73
C MET A 1 0.61 14.84 11.52
N GLU A 2 1.89 14.95 11.19
CA GLU A 2 2.54 16.22 10.93
C GLU A 2 2.13 16.79 9.56
N GLU A 3 2.13 18.12 9.41
CA GLU A 3 1.86 18.80 8.13
C GLU A 3 2.81 18.33 7.03
N LYS A 4 4.09 18.16 7.36
CA LYS A 4 5.12 17.64 6.46
C LYS A 4 4.81 16.22 5.94
N THR A 5 4.18 15.38 6.77
CA THR A 5 3.77 14.04 6.36
C THR A 5 2.57 14.08 5.41
N GLN A 6 1.64 15.01 5.61
CA GLN A 6 0.54 15.22 4.66
C GLN A 6 1.04 15.72 3.31
N GLU A 7 2.01 16.63 3.30
CA GLU A 7 2.68 17.08 2.07
C GLU A 7 3.43 15.93 1.38
N LEU A 8 4.13 15.10 2.16
CA LEU A 8 4.80 13.90 1.65
C LEU A 8 3.83 12.94 0.97
N LEU A 9 2.67 12.68 1.58
CA LEU A 9 1.62 11.84 1.00
C LEU A 9 1.13 12.45 -0.33
N LYS A 10 0.72 13.72 -0.33
CA LYS A 10 0.25 14.39 -1.57
C LYS A 10 1.28 14.33 -2.69
N LYS A 11 2.55 14.54 -2.38
CA LYS A 11 3.63 14.46 -3.35
C LYS A 11 3.79 13.03 -3.88
N PHE A 12 3.76 12.03 -2.99
CA PHE A 12 3.79 10.62 -3.39
C PHE A 12 2.62 10.25 -4.31
N GLU A 13 1.40 10.71 -4.00
CA GLU A 13 0.23 10.46 -4.85
C GLU A 13 0.39 11.09 -6.24
N GLN A 14 0.96 12.29 -6.32
CA GLN A 14 1.24 12.98 -7.59
C GLN A 14 2.35 12.32 -8.41
N ASP A 15 3.44 11.91 -7.75
CA ASP A 15 4.62 11.36 -8.42
C ASP A 15 4.36 9.95 -8.97
N TYR A 16 3.52 9.15 -8.30
CA TYR A 16 3.34 7.73 -8.61
C TYR A 16 1.91 7.32 -9.00
N GLU A 17 0.96 8.27 -9.03
CA GLU A 17 -0.46 8.02 -9.33
C GLU A 17 -1.11 6.96 -8.40
N VAL A 18 -0.60 6.81 -7.18
CA VAL A 18 -1.16 5.92 -6.14
C VAL A 18 -1.87 6.76 -5.11
N TYR A 19 -3.14 6.49 -4.82
CA TYR A 19 -3.84 7.18 -3.74
C TYR A 19 -3.53 6.53 -2.39
N VAL A 20 -3.14 7.30 -1.40
CA VAL A 20 -2.74 6.81 -0.07
C VAL A 20 -3.50 7.56 1.01
N SER A 21 -4.24 6.83 1.83
CA SER A 21 -4.87 7.37 3.03
C SER A 21 -4.34 6.70 4.27
N ALA A 22 -4.10 7.48 5.32
CA ALA A 22 -3.62 6.99 6.60
C ALA A 22 -4.59 7.39 7.71
N THR A 23 -4.93 6.44 8.57
CA THR A 23 -5.87 6.62 9.67
C THR A 23 -5.21 6.24 10.99
N ASP A 24 -5.21 7.17 11.93
CA ASP A 24 -4.81 6.93 13.31
C ASP A 24 -6.02 6.49 14.13
N LYS A 25 -6.04 5.23 14.58
CA LYS A 25 -7.03 4.74 15.55
C LYS A 25 -6.37 4.59 16.91
N GLN A 26 -7.20 4.65 17.95
CA GLN A 26 -6.76 4.67 19.35
C GLN A 26 -5.78 3.53 19.72
N THR A 27 -5.81 2.39 19.03
CA THR A 27 -4.97 1.22 19.31
C THR A 27 -4.11 0.74 18.14
N TYR A 28 -4.32 1.28 16.93
CA TYR A 28 -3.62 0.85 15.72
C TYR A 28 -3.69 1.93 14.64
N TRP A 29 -2.81 1.83 13.66
CA TRP A 29 -2.79 2.68 12.47
C TRP A 29 -3.15 1.85 11.26
N ILE A 30 -3.85 2.47 10.31
CA ILE A 30 -4.16 1.88 9.01
C ILE A 30 -3.57 2.77 7.93
N ILE A 31 -2.91 2.17 6.95
CA ILE A 31 -2.62 2.80 5.67
C ILE A 31 -3.35 2.03 4.59
N TYR A 32 -4.07 2.74 3.75
CA TYR A 32 -4.77 2.20 2.60
C TYR A 32 -4.19 2.82 1.34
N ALA A 33 -3.71 1.99 0.43
CA ALA A 33 -3.18 2.39 -0.86
C ALA A 33 -4.07 1.85 -1.98
N ARG A 34 -4.44 2.71 -2.93
CA ARG A 34 -5.17 2.34 -4.14
C ARG A 34 -4.22 2.47 -5.33
N ILE A 35 -3.70 1.32 -5.75
CA ILE A 35 -2.68 1.21 -6.79
C ILE A 35 -3.40 1.00 -8.13
N PRO A 36 -3.22 1.87 -9.14
CA PRO A 36 -3.76 1.62 -10.47
C PRO A 36 -3.14 0.34 -11.03
N LYS A 37 -3.99 -0.55 -11.56
CA LYS A 37 -3.51 -1.59 -12.49
C LYS A 37 -3.23 -0.89 -13.82
N GLY A 38 -2.20 -1.32 -14.53
CA GLY A 38 -1.90 -0.77 -15.84
C GLY A 38 -3.04 -0.98 -16.84
N LYS A 39 -2.88 -0.39 -18.02
CA LYS A 39 -3.93 -0.26 -19.02
C LYS A 39 -4.19 -1.60 -19.70
N ALA A 40 -4.90 -2.51 -19.02
CA ALA A 40 -5.56 -3.62 -19.70
C ALA A 40 -6.45 -3.04 -20.81
N GLN A 41 -6.17 -3.42 -22.06
CA GLN A 41 -6.86 -2.89 -23.24
C GLN A 41 -8.38 -2.93 -23.06
N GLY A 42 -9.01 -1.76 -22.93
CA GLY A 42 -10.46 -1.61 -22.91
C GLY A 42 -11.14 -1.49 -21.54
N VAL A 43 -10.42 -1.57 -20.42
CA VAL A 43 -11.01 -1.35 -19.09
C VAL A 43 -10.38 -0.12 -18.43
N HIS A 44 -11.12 0.98 -18.41
CA HIS A 44 -10.69 2.17 -17.69
C HIS A 44 -10.75 1.93 -16.17
N ASN A 45 -9.63 2.19 -15.49
CA ASN A 45 -9.50 2.37 -14.04
C ASN A 45 -9.73 1.13 -13.15
N LEU A 46 -9.10 -0.01 -13.47
CA LEU A 46 -8.93 -1.04 -12.43
C LEU A 46 -7.87 -0.57 -11.43
N HIS A 47 -8.19 -0.65 -10.14
CA HIS A 47 -7.22 -0.44 -9.07
C HIS A 47 -7.17 -1.69 -8.18
N THR A 48 -5.99 -1.98 -7.64
CA THR A 48 -5.81 -2.92 -6.54
C THR A 48 -5.77 -2.13 -5.24
N ALA A 49 -6.57 -2.55 -4.27
CA ALA A 49 -6.47 -2.04 -2.92
C ALA A 49 -5.34 -2.77 -2.17
N ARG A 50 -4.61 -2.03 -1.34
CA ARG A 50 -3.65 -2.55 -0.36
C ARG A 50 -3.93 -1.93 0.98
N LYS A 51 -3.89 -2.75 2.02
CA LYS A 51 -4.10 -2.28 3.40
C LYS A 51 -2.96 -2.76 4.29
N TYR A 52 -2.36 -1.83 4.99
CA TYR A 52 -1.29 -2.07 5.95
C TYR A 52 -1.80 -1.65 7.33
N ILE A 53 -1.57 -2.50 8.33
CA ILE A 53 -2.02 -2.27 9.70
C ILE A 53 -0.84 -2.48 10.63
N SER A 54 -0.58 -1.52 11.50
CA SER A 54 0.42 -1.63 12.56
C SER A 54 -0.04 -0.84 13.78
N GLY A 55 0.78 -0.75 14.82
CA GLY A 55 0.47 0.05 15.99
C GLY A 55 1.68 0.25 16.91
N PRO A 56 1.57 1.16 17.89
CA PRO A 56 2.70 1.57 18.72
C PRO A 56 3.27 0.43 19.58
N ASN A 57 2.44 -0.55 19.94
CA ASN A 57 2.84 -1.70 20.76
C ASN A 57 3.05 -2.98 19.94
N GLN A 58 3.25 -2.86 18.63
CA GLN A 58 3.39 -4.02 17.74
C GLN A 58 4.86 -4.35 17.41
N GLU A 59 5.84 -3.69 18.05
CA GLU A 59 7.28 -3.96 17.82
C GLU A 59 7.69 -3.87 16.35
N GLY A 60 7.02 -3.02 15.57
CA GLY A 60 7.27 -2.89 14.14
C GLY A 60 6.60 -3.96 13.27
N ASN A 61 5.78 -4.84 13.83
CA ASN A 61 5.00 -5.82 13.08
C ASN A 61 3.89 -5.12 12.27
N VAL A 62 3.72 -5.56 11.04
CA VAL A 62 2.76 -5.01 10.08
C VAL A 62 1.97 -6.14 9.46
N LEU A 63 0.65 -6.03 9.51
CA LEU A 63 -0.27 -6.87 8.76
C LEU A 63 -0.51 -6.22 7.41
N ILE A 64 -0.26 -6.98 6.35
CA ILE A 64 -0.42 -6.56 4.96
C ILE A 64 -1.55 -7.38 4.37
N LEU A 65 -2.62 -6.72 3.94
CA LEU A 65 -3.71 -7.35 3.20
C LEU A 65 -3.53 -6.98 1.72
N PRO A 66 -3.14 -7.95 0.87
CA PRO A 66 -2.84 -7.69 -0.54
C PRO A 66 -4.07 -7.35 -1.41
N ASP A 67 -5.26 -7.79 -0.98
CA ASP A 67 -6.52 -7.54 -1.67
C ASP A 67 -7.69 -7.48 -0.66
N PRO A 68 -7.77 -6.41 0.16
CA PRO A 68 -8.74 -6.30 1.25
C PRO A 68 -10.19 -6.18 0.78
N ASP A 69 -10.44 -5.94 -0.52
CA ASP A 69 -11.78 -5.85 -1.09
C ASP A 69 -12.35 -7.24 -1.43
N ASN A 70 -11.49 -8.23 -1.69
CA ASN A 70 -11.88 -9.56 -2.15
C ASN A 70 -11.41 -10.70 -1.22
N SER A 71 -10.49 -10.43 -0.29
CA SER A 71 -9.88 -11.45 0.57
C SER A 71 -9.42 -10.89 1.92
N ASP A 72 -9.66 -11.67 2.97
CA ASP A 72 -9.13 -11.42 4.32
C ASP A 72 -7.72 -12.02 4.53
N ALA A 73 -7.13 -12.62 3.49
CA ALA A 73 -5.78 -13.16 3.57
C ALA A 73 -4.78 -12.04 3.85
N TYR A 74 -3.85 -12.32 4.78
CA TYR A 74 -2.84 -11.36 5.19
C TYR A 74 -1.44 -11.99 5.22
N LEU A 75 -0.45 -11.12 5.06
CA LEU A 75 0.96 -11.39 5.34
C LEU A 75 1.34 -10.61 6.60
N ALA A 76 2.25 -11.17 7.38
CA ALA A 76 2.83 -10.49 8.53
C ALA A 76 4.31 -10.23 8.24
N GLU A 77 4.71 -8.97 8.31
CA GLU A 77 6.10 -8.53 8.15
C GLU A 77 6.55 -7.72 9.36
N SER A 78 7.87 -7.58 9.53
CA SER A 78 8.45 -6.67 10.51
C SER A 78 9.23 -5.59 9.79
N TRP A 79 8.86 -4.33 10.02
CA TRP A 79 9.50 -3.16 9.42
C TRP A 79 10.37 -2.40 10.42
N GLY A 80 10.68 -3.03 11.56
CA GLY A 80 11.38 -2.42 12.69
C GLY A 80 10.55 -1.38 13.43
N THR A 81 11.05 -0.91 14.57
CA THR A 81 10.32 -0.05 15.51
C THR A 81 9.67 1.17 14.87
N MET A 82 8.40 1.42 15.19
CA MET A 82 7.61 2.57 14.76
C MET A 82 6.85 3.08 15.98
N GLU A 83 7.06 4.35 16.35
CA GLU A 83 6.46 4.93 17.55
C GLU A 83 5.25 5.80 17.22
N THR A 84 5.19 6.30 15.98
CA THR A 84 4.15 7.21 15.51
C THR A 84 3.54 6.75 14.18
N ILE A 85 2.34 7.26 13.87
CA ILE A 85 1.73 7.09 12.54
C ILE A 85 2.62 7.70 11.43
N ASP A 86 3.35 8.77 11.74
CA ASP A 86 4.25 9.41 10.78
C ASP A 86 5.44 8.49 10.43
N ASP A 87 5.97 7.73 11.39
CA ASP A 87 6.97 6.68 11.13
C ASP A 87 6.40 5.57 10.27
N PHE A 88 5.19 5.12 10.59
CA PHE A 88 4.51 4.08 9.83
C PHE A 88 4.28 4.51 8.37
N ILE A 89 3.87 5.76 8.14
CA ILE A 89 3.74 6.33 6.79
C ILE A 89 5.07 6.29 6.06
N LYS A 90 6.13 6.88 6.64
CA LYS A 90 7.46 6.93 6.01
C LYS A 90 7.98 5.55 5.65
N LYS A 91 7.73 4.55 6.49
CA LYS A 91 8.12 3.16 6.22
C LYS A 91 7.23 2.46 5.22
N SER A 92 5.94 2.79 5.14
CA SER A 92 5.01 2.16 4.19
C SER A 92 5.24 2.58 2.73
N LEU A 93 5.64 3.84 2.48
CA LEU A 93 5.71 4.38 1.12
C LEU A 93 6.64 3.59 0.18
N PRO A 94 7.85 3.18 0.58
CA PRO A 94 8.69 2.30 -0.25
C PRO A 94 8.04 0.95 -0.56
N HIS A 95 7.28 0.36 0.37
CA HIS A 95 6.60 -0.92 0.15
C HIS A 95 5.41 -0.76 -0.80
N ILE A 96 4.65 0.33 -0.67
CA ILE A 96 3.56 0.67 -1.59
C ILE A 96 4.10 0.88 -3.01
N LEU A 97 5.26 1.54 -3.13
CA LEU A 97 5.90 1.73 -4.42
C LEU A 97 6.36 0.39 -5.03
N ALA A 98 6.97 -0.49 -4.23
CA ALA A 98 7.34 -1.84 -4.69
C ALA A 98 6.10 -2.67 -5.12
N ASP A 99 4.99 -2.57 -4.38
CA ASP A 99 3.72 -3.21 -4.75
C ASP A 99 3.17 -2.66 -6.08
N LYS A 100 3.32 -1.36 -6.33
CA LYS A 100 2.98 -0.76 -7.63
C LYS A 100 3.87 -1.31 -8.74
N GLU A 101 5.18 -1.30 -8.57
CA GLU A 101 6.13 -1.81 -9.56
C GLU A 101 5.86 -3.29 -9.88
N ALA A 102 5.54 -4.11 -8.88
CA ALA A 102 5.16 -5.49 -9.07
C ALA A 102 3.82 -5.64 -9.82
N SER A 103 2.84 -4.75 -9.55
CA SER A 103 1.58 -4.72 -10.30
C SER A 103 1.80 -4.37 -11.77
N ASP A 104 2.69 -3.42 -12.06
CA ASP A 104 3.04 -3.01 -13.42
C ASP A 104 3.78 -4.14 -14.18
N GLN A 105 4.59 -4.95 -13.49
CA GLN A 105 5.33 -6.09 -14.10
C GLN A 105 4.46 -7.32 -14.36
N ASN A 106 3.46 -7.60 -13.51
CA ASN A 106 2.57 -8.75 -13.67
C ASN A 106 1.60 -8.63 -14.87
N GLU A 107 1.59 -7.51 -15.58
CA GLU A 107 0.88 -7.36 -16.85
C GLU A 107 1.54 -8.12 -18.02
N GLY A 108 2.79 -8.56 -17.86
CA GLY A 108 3.54 -9.27 -18.89
C GLY A 108 3.31 -10.78 -19.00
N THR A 109 2.55 -11.40 -18.07
CA THR A 109 2.53 -12.88 -17.93
C THR A 109 1.19 -13.57 -18.21
N CYS A 110 0.10 -12.83 -18.46
CA CYS A 110 -1.16 -13.44 -18.91
C CYS A 110 -1.22 -13.55 -20.44
N GLY A 111 -0.33 -14.34 -21.05
CA GLY A 111 -0.35 -14.54 -22.51
C GLY A 111 0.51 -15.67 -23.09
N ALA A 112 1.29 -16.40 -22.30
CA ALA A 112 2.21 -17.40 -22.82
C ALA A 112 2.03 -18.77 -22.16
N SER A 113 0.85 -19.38 -22.29
CA SER A 113 0.69 -20.85 -22.35
C SER A 113 -0.79 -21.25 -22.39
N CYS A 114 -1.33 -21.35 -23.60
CA CYS A 114 -2.31 -22.38 -23.93
C CYS A 114 -1.72 -23.07 -25.17
N SER A 115 -1.02 -24.18 -24.94
CA SER A 115 -0.60 -25.16 -25.96
C SER A 115 -1.53 -26.34 -25.91
#